data_AF-A0A485BF11-F1
#
_entry.id   AF-A0A485BF11-F1
#
_cell.length_a   1.000
_cell.length_b   1.000
_cell.length_c   1.000
_cell.angle_alpha   90.00
_cell.angle_beta   90.00
_cell.angle_gamma   90.00
#
_symmetry.space_group_name_H-M   'P 1'
#
loop_
_entity.id
_entity.type
_entity.pdbx_description
1 polymer ?
#
loop_
_entity_poly.entity_id
_entity_poly.type
_entity_poly.pdbx_seq_one_letter_code
_entity_poly.pdbx_strand_id
1 'polypeptide(L)'
;MSSRILTPNVIGIDAFIADPAAILAQTQGGALAVFANNAPAFYAITQERLAQLLALEEKLSRPGSDVALDAQFFEEPTPAPIAVPMGKFAMYAGWQPDAEFLRLSALWGIALSEPVTRKSWPRSSLTGKRKEKYSTTFSGSKTARSVQMGRAKRQQPDAPRY
;
A
#
# COMPACT_ATOMS: atom_id res chain seq x y z
N MET A 1 16.89 -1.05 -3.99
CA MET A 1 16.39 -1.82 -2.81
C MET A 1 17.59 -2.26 -1.99
N SER A 2 17.64 -1.98 -0.69
CA SER A 2 18.75 -2.38 0.19
C SER A 2 18.56 -3.84 0.64
N SER A 3 19.51 -4.72 0.34
CA SER A 3 19.54 -6.11 0.82
C SER A 3 20.18 -6.16 2.21
N ARG A 4 19.39 -6.54 3.23
CA ARG A 4 19.91 -6.78 4.58
C ARG A 4 20.31 -8.24 4.71
N ILE A 5 21.57 -8.49 5.07
CA ILE A 5 22.07 -9.83 5.35
C ILE A 5 21.92 -10.08 6.85
N LEU A 6 21.18 -11.13 7.21
CA LEU A 6 21.11 -11.61 8.58
C LEU A 6 22.21 -12.65 8.77
N THR A 7 23.11 -12.38 9.72
CA THR A 7 24.22 -13.28 10.05
C THR A 7 23.96 -13.89 11.43
N PRO A 8 23.51 -15.16 11.51
CA PRO A 8 23.17 -15.79 12.78
C PRO A 8 24.40 -16.21 13.59
N ASN A 9 25.57 -16.34 12.95
CA ASN A 9 26.78 -16.81 13.60
C ASN A 9 27.59 -15.65 14.17
N VAL A 10 27.88 -15.73 15.47
CA VAL A 10 28.61 -14.72 16.25
C VAL A 10 29.82 -15.37 16.90
N ILE A 11 30.96 -14.71 16.82
CA ILE A 11 32.19 -15.16 17.50
C ILE A 11 32.95 -13.97 18.11
N GLY A 12 33.73 -14.23 19.16
CA GLY A 12 34.67 -13.27 19.71
C GLY A 12 35.93 -13.13 18.84
N ILE A 13 36.52 -11.94 18.86
CA ILE A 13 37.73 -11.61 18.09
C ILE A 13 38.92 -12.52 18.43
N ASP A 14 39.10 -12.89 19.70
CA ASP A 14 40.21 -13.73 20.15
C ASP A 14 40.13 -15.13 19.54
N ALA A 15 38.92 -15.70 19.49
CA ALA A 15 38.69 -17.00 18.86
C ALA A 15 38.88 -16.92 17.34
N PHE A 16 38.46 -15.83 16.70
CA PHE A 16 38.66 -15.62 15.26
C PHE A 16 40.14 -15.51 14.86
N ILE A 17 40.98 -14.87 15.69
CA ILE A 17 42.42 -14.73 15.44
C ILE A 17 43.13 -16.09 15.52
N ALA A 18 42.67 -16.99 16.40
CA ALA A 18 43.31 -18.28 16.62
C ALA A 18 43.30 -19.18 15.37
N ASP A 19 42.16 -19.27 14.67
CA ASP A 19 42.07 -19.99 13.39
C ASP A 19 40.92 -19.44 12.52
N PRO A 20 41.18 -18.39 11.72
CA PRO A 20 40.13 -17.75 10.92
C PRO A 20 39.61 -18.67 9.81
N ALA A 21 40.46 -19.56 9.27
CA ALA A 21 40.08 -20.42 8.15
C ALA A 21 39.13 -21.54 8.59
N ALA A 22 39.42 -22.20 9.71
CA ALA A 22 38.54 -23.25 10.23
C ALA A 22 37.20 -22.70 10.71
N ILE A 23 37.21 -21.50 11.31
CA ILE A 23 35.99 -20.84 11.76
C ILE A 23 35.12 -20.46 10.57
N LEU A 24 35.70 -19.88 9.52
CA LEU A 24 34.97 -19.56 8.29
C LEU A 24 34.36 -20.82 7.64
N ALA A 25 35.10 -21.94 7.61
CA ALA A 25 34.61 -23.21 7.07
C ALA A 25 33.43 -23.82 7.86
N GLN A 26 33.36 -23.58 9.17
CA GLN A 26 32.27 -24.06 10.04
C GLN A 26 31.01 -23.19 9.97
N THR A 27 31.09 -22.02 9.33
CA THR A 27 29.99 -21.05 9.33
C THR A 27 28.86 -21.48 8.40
N GLN A 28 27.66 -21.66 8.95
CA GLN A 28 26.46 -21.88 8.14
C GLN A 28 26.09 -20.58 7.40
N GLY A 29 26.11 -20.63 6.07
CA GLY A 29 25.79 -19.47 5.22
C GLY A 29 26.97 -18.53 4.91
N GLY A 30 28.20 -18.91 5.30
CA GLY A 30 29.42 -18.24 4.84
C GLY A 30 29.59 -16.78 5.27
N ALA A 31 28.88 -16.35 6.32
CA ALA A 31 29.01 -15.02 6.91
C ALA A 31 29.06 -15.14 8.44
N LEU A 32 29.95 -14.36 9.06
CA LEU A 32 30.27 -14.41 10.48
C LEU A 32 30.37 -13.00 11.04
N ALA A 33 29.74 -12.75 12.18
CA ALA A 33 29.89 -11.49 12.90
C ALA A 33 30.98 -11.64 13.98
N VAL A 34 32.02 -10.82 13.91
CA VAL A 34 33.14 -10.84 14.88
C VAL A 34 32.94 -9.72 15.89
N PHE A 35 32.92 -10.07 17.18
CA PHE A 35 32.69 -9.16 18.28
C PHE A 35 33.98 -8.91 19.07
N ALA A 36 34.20 -7.66 19.46
CA ALA A 36 35.24 -7.26 20.40
C ALA A 36 34.59 -6.41 21.50
N ASN A 37 34.86 -6.71 22.76
CA ASN A 37 34.31 -5.97 23.91
C ASN A 37 32.78 -5.85 23.89
N ASN A 38 32.05 -6.94 23.62
CA ASN A 38 30.58 -6.97 23.49
C ASN A 38 29.99 -6.06 22.41
N ALA A 39 30.81 -5.56 21.47
CA ALA A 39 30.36 -4.80 20.32
C ALA A 39 30.77 -5.50 19.00
N PRO A 40 29.95 -5.40 17.93
CA PRO A 40 30.33 -5.92 16.63
C PRO A 40 31.47 -5.09 16.05
N ALA A 41 32.62 -5.74 15.79
CA ALA A 41 33.80 -5.10 15.21
C ALA A 41 33.74 -5.11 13.68
N PHE A 42 33.50 -6.27 13.08
CA PHE A 42 33.39 -6.44 11.62
C PHE A 42 32.68 -7.75 11.26
N TYR A 43 32.36 -7.91 9.98
CA TYR A 43 31.79 -9.14 9.42
C TYR A 43 32.82 -9.81 8.52
N ALA A 44 33.08 -11.09 8.76
CA ALA A 44 33.89 -11.92 7.89
C ALA A 44 32.98 -12.77 6.99
N ILE A 45 33.36 -12.94 5.73
CA ILE A 45 32.60 -13.74 4.76
C ILE A 45 33.54 -14.68 4.00
N THR A 46 33.02 -15.82 3.57
CA THR A 46 33.77 -16.77 2.73
C THR A 46 33.82 -16.28 1.28
N GLN A 47 34.80 -16.77 0.51
CA GLN A 47 34.94 -16.43 -0.90
C GLN A 47 33.69 -16.81 -1.72
N GLU A 48 33.13 -18.00 -1.47
CA GLU A 48 31.90 -18.46 -2.12
C GLU A 48 30.72 -17.54 -1.83
N ARG A 49 30.60 -17.08 -0.57
CA ARG A 49 29.53 -16.17 -0.17
C ARG A 49 29.69 -14.81 -0.83
N LEU A 50 30.91 -14.29 -0.92
CA LEU A 50 31.21 -13.05 -1.63
C LEU A 50 30.83 -13.15 -3.11
N ALA A 51 31.19 -14.24 -3.79
CA ALA A 51 30.83 -14.47 -5.19
C ALA A 51 29.30 -14.51 -5.41
N GLN A 52 28.56 -15.15 -4.50
CA GLN A 52 27.09 -15.15 -4.53
C GLN A 52 26.51 -13.73 -4.39
N LEU A 53 27.06 -12.92 -3.49
CA LEU A 53 26.59 -11.54 -3.28
C LEU A 53 26.85 -10.68 -4.52
N LEU A 54 28.02 -10.79 -5.13
CA LEU A 54 28.33 -10.08 -6.38
C LEU A 54 27.41 -10.53 -7.52
N ALA A 55 27.15 -11.83 -7.66
CA ALA A 55 26.24 -12.34 -8.68
C ALA A 55 24.79 -11.88 -8.44
N LEU A 56 24.35 -11.75 -7.19
CA LEU A 56 23.04 -11.19 -6.85
C LEU A 56 22.98 -9.70 -7.13
N GLU A 57 24.02 -8.95 -6.79
CA GLU A 57 24.12 -7.53 -7.12
C GLU A 57 24.07 -7.33 -8.63
N GLU A 58 24.81 -8.13 -9.40
CA GLU A 58 24.78 -8.07 -10.86
C GLU A 58 23.37 -8.36 -11.40
N LYS A 59 22.70 -9.40 -10.91
CA LYS A 59 21.31 -9.73 -11.28
C LYS A 59 20.31 -8.62 -10.93
N LEU A 60 20.51 -7.91 -9.84
CA LEU A 60 19.66 -6.78 -9.42
C LEU A 60 20.02 -5.47 -10.12
N SER A 61 21.28 -5.30 -10.52
CA SER A 61 21.78 -4.14 -11.27
C SER A 61 21.44 -4.22 -12.76
N ARG A 62 21.37 -5.44 -13.29
CA ARG A 62 20.75 -5.69 -14.59
C ARG A 62 19.31 -5.20 -14.47
N PRO A 63 18.84 -4.29 -15.33
CA PRO A 63 17.43 -3.93 -15.37
C PRO A 63 16.66 -5.24 -15.56
N GLY A 64 15.98 -5.66 -14.49
CA GLY A 64 15.36 -6.96 -14.38
C GLY A 64 14.07 -7.01 -15.16
N SER A 65 14.14 -6.87 -16.50
CA SER A 65 13.29 -7.54 -17.49
C SER A 65 13.45 -6.92 -18.87
N ASP A 66 13.64 -7.77 -19.88
CA ASP A 66 13.32 -7.49 -21.30
C ASP A 66 11.79 -7.51 -21.55
N VAL A 67 11.02 -7.61 -20.47
CA VAL A 67 9.67 -7.05 -20.41
C VAL A 67 9.89 -5.57 -20.08
N ALA A 68 9.93 -4.72 -21.09
CA ALA A 68 9.34 -3.41 -20.88
C ALA A 68 7.93 -3.70 -20.38
N LEU A 69 7.65 -3.49 -19.10
CA LEU A 69 6.28 -3.29 -18.69
C LEU A 69 5.87 -2.10 -19.54
N ASP A 70 5.20 -2.35 -20.67
CA ASP A 70 4.61 -1.30 -21.47
C ASP A 70 3.83 -0.48 -20.46
N ALA A 71 4.33 0.71 -20.15
CA ALA A 71 3.67 1.63 -19.24
C ALA A 71 2.24 1.89 -19.72
N GLN A 72 1.95 1.60 -20.99
CA GLN A 72 0.65 1.62 -21.64
C GLN A 72 -0.38 0.64 -21.04
N PHE A 73 0.02 -0.46 -20.39
CA PHE A 73 -0.91 -1.40 -19.73
C PHE A 73 -1.09 -1.15 -18.24
N PHE A 74 -0.23 -0.34 -17.61
CA PHE A 74 -0.33 0.08 -16.21
C PHE A 74 -0.59 1.59 -16.04
N GLU A 75 -0.69 2.34 -17.14
CA GLU A 75 -1.38 3.62 -17.18
C GLU A 75 -2.88 3.35 -16.99
N GLU A 76 -3.26 3.04 -15.74
CA GLU A 76 -4.51 3.57 -15.25
C GLU A 76 -4.48 5.07 -15.56
N PRO A 77 -5.46 5.60 -16.30
CA PRO A 77 -5.45 6.99 -16.73
C PRO A 77 -5.26 7.81 -15.47
N THR A 78 -4.10 8.45 -15.32
CA THR A 78 -3.78 9.23 -14.13
C THR A 78 -4.95 10.20 -13.95
N PRO A 79 -5.83 10.00 -12.95
CA PRO A 79 -6.95 10.90 -12.78
C PRO A 79 -6.30 12.24 -12.48
N ALA A 80 -6.51 13.21 -13.37
CA ALA A 80 -6.05 14.59 -13.18
C ALA A 80 -6.29 14.94 -11.71
N PRO A 81 -5.29 15.43 -10.96
CA PRO A 81 -5.36 15.53 -9.50
C PRO A 81 -6.61 16.32 -9.14
N ILE A 82 -7.67 15.59 -8.79
CA ILE A 82 -8.88 16.19 -8.27
C ILE A 82 -8.43 16.57 -6.88
N ALA A 83 -8.18 17.87 -6.68
CA ALA A 83 -7.82 18.42 -5.40
C ALA A 83 -8.93 18.06 -4.41
N VAL A 84 -8.81 16.91 -3.74
CA VAL A 84 -9.64 16.58 -2.60
C VAL A 84 -9.12 17.50 -1.50
N PRO A 85 -9.91 18.52 -1.09
CA PRO A 85 -9.45 19.45 -0.07
C PRO A 85 -9.12 18.66 1.20
N MET A 86 -7.85 18.66 1.60
CA MET A 86 -7.43 18.08 2.86
C MET A 86 -8.07 18.87 4.00
N GLY A 87 -8.90 18.21 4.82
CA GLY A 87 -9.59 18.82 5.96
C GLY A 87 -11.10 18.87 5.82
N LYS A 88 -11.74 19.77 6.59
CA LYS A 88 -13.20 19.96 6.58
C LYS A 88 -13.54 21.05 5.57
N PHE A 89 -14.38 20.74 4.58
CA PHE A 89 -14.84 21.69 3.57
C PHE A 89 -16.37 21.78 3.54
N ALA A 90 -16.87 22.92 3.09
CA ALA A 90 -18.29 23.08 2.81
C ALA A 90 -18.62 22.34 1.50
N MET A 91 -19.74 21.62 1.47
CA MET A 91 -20.14 20.86 0.29
C MET A 91 -20.42 21.81 -0.89
N TYR A 92 -19.73 21.61 -2.01
CA TYR A 92 -19.83 22.46 -3.21
C TYR A 92 -20.53 21.73 -4.36
N ALA A 93 -21.15 22.51 -5.25
CA ALA A 93 -21.76 21.97 -6.47
C ALA A 93 -20.65 21.41 -7.37
N GLY A 94 -20.69 20.09 -7.62
CA GLY A 94 -19.66 19.38 -8.38
C GLY A 94 -18.73 18.49 -7.56
N TRP A 95 -18.93 18.40 -6.24
CA TRP A 95 -18.24 17.41 -5.42
C TRP A 95 -18.54 15.98 -5.92
N GLN A 96 -17.48 15.22 -6.19
CA GLN A 96 -17.54 13.83 -6.65
C GLN A 96 -16.73 12.95 -5.69
N PRO A 97 -17.21 11.73 -5.41
CA PRO A 97 -16.50 10.78 -4.57
C PRO A 97 -15.42 10.11 -5.42
N ASP A 98 -14.47 9.53 -4.72
CA ASP A 98 -13.33 8.85 -5.34
C ASP A 98 -13.76 7.63 -6.19
N ALA A 99 -12.89 7.18 -7.08
CA ALA A 99 -13.10 5.95 -7.86
C ALA A 99 -13.31 4.73 -6.95
N GLU A 100 -12.65 4.72 -5.79
CA GLU A 100 -12.77 3.70 -4.74
C GLU A 100 -14.04 3.82 -3.88
N PHE A 101 -15.03 4.63 -4.27
CA PHE A 101 -16.22 4.88 -3.45
C PHE A 101 -17.02 3.62 -3.09
N LEU A 102 -17.11 2.65 -4.00
CA LEU A 102 -17.76 1.35 -3.73
C LEU A 102 -17.03 0.57 -2.63
N ARG A 103 -15.70 0.57 -2.68
CA ARG A 103 -14.86 -0.08 -1.66
C ARG A 103 -14.97 0.65 -0.32
N LEU A 104 -14.96 1.98 -0.34
CA LEU A 104 -15.13 2.81 0.86
C LEU A 104 -16.52 2.67 1.47
N SER A 105 -17.57 2.53 0.66
CA SER A 105 -18.93 2.32 1.19
C SER A 105 -19.02 0.99 1.92
N ALA A 106 -18.42 -0.07 1.38
CA ALA A 106 -18.33 -1.37 2.04
C ALA A 106 -17.59 -1.28 3.39
N LEU A 107 -16.49 -0.50 3.45
CA LEU A 107 -15.75 -0.26 4.70
C LEU A 107 -16.60 0.48 5.76
N TRP A 108 -17.54 1.33 5.34
CA TRP A 108 -18.50 1.99 6.23
C TRP A 108 -19.74 1.14 6.54
N GLY A 109 -19.77 -0.14 6.15
CA GLY A 109 -20.90 -1.04 6.36
C GLY A 109 -22.09 -0.79 5.43
N ILE A 110 -21.88 -0.06 4.32
CA ILE A 110 -22.92 0.28 3.34
C ILE A 110 -22.63 -0.49 2.04
N ALA A 111 -23.29 -1.64 1.90
CA ALA A 111 -23.19 -2.48 0.71
C ALA A 111 -23.95 -1.83 -0.47
N LEU A 112 -23.21 -1.34 -1.46
CA LEU A 112 -23.74 -0.86 -2.74
C LEU A 112 -23.41 -1.90 -3.81
N SER A 113 -24.43 -2.53 -4.38
CA SER A 113 -24.29 -3.58 -5.40
C SER A 113 -23.90 -3.05 -6.79
N GLU A 114 -24.17 -1.77 -7.06
CA GLU A 114 -23.93 -1.12 -8.34
C GLU A 114 -23.17 0.20 -8.14
N PRO A 115 -22.29 0.58 -9.08
CA PRO A 115 -21.60 1.87 -9.06
C PRO A 115 -22.59 3.04 -9.02
N VAL A 116 -22.19 4.13 -8.36
CA VAL A 116 -23.03 5.33 -8.24
C VAL A 116 -22.87 6.21 -9.48
N THR A 117 -23.63 5.91 -10.53
CA THR A 117 -23.66 6.69 -11.78
C THR A 117 -24.26 8.09 -11.54
N ARG A 118 -23.82 9.12 -12.29
CA ARG A 118 -24.28 10.54 -12.18
C ARG A 118 -25.80 10.72 -12.06
N LYS A 119 -26.59 9.86 -12.70
CA LYS A 119 -28.07 9.86 -12.64
C LYS A 119 -28.66 9.42 -11.29
N SER A 120 -27.91 8.63 -10.52
CA SER A 120 -28.31 8.10 -9.21
C SER A 120 -27.90 9.01 -8.04
N TRP A 121 -27.27 10.15 -8.34
CA TRP A 121 -26.81 11.10 -7.33
C TRP A 121 -28.00 11.70 -6.57
N PRO A 122 -28.00 11.64 -5.23
CA PRO A 122 -29.08 12.20 -4.46
C PRO A 122 -29.07 13.73 -4.65
N ARG A 123 -30.23 14.35 -4.86
CA ARG A 123 -30.34 15.80 -5.10
C ARG A 123 -29.74 16.67 -3.99
N SER A 124 -29.60 16.11 -2.78
CA SER A 124 -28.88 16.69 -1.63
C SER A 124 -27.38 16.85 -1.84
N SER A 125 -26.75 16.01 -2.66
CA SER A 125 -25.34 16.16 -3.06
C SER A 125 -25.14 17.23 -4.13
N LEU A 126 -26.20 17.53 -4.91
CA LEU A 126 -26.20 18.56 -5.97
C LEU A 126 -26.60 19.94 -5.44
N THR A 127 -27.33 19.99 -4.33
CA THR A 127 -27.72 21.22 -3.66
C THR A 127 -26.85 21.39 -2.42
N GLY A 128 -25.72 22.09 -2.56
CA GLY A 128 -24.85 22.46 -1.45
C GLY A 128 -25.60 23.33 -0.45
N LYS A 129 -26.31 22.69 0.48
CA LYS A 129 -26.99 23.37 1.59
C LYS A 129 -26.36 22.94 2.90
N ARG A 130 -25.42 23.76 3.38
CA ARG A 130 -25.41 24.41 4.71
C ARG A 130 -23.98 24.83 5.08
N LYS A 131 -23.90 25.86 5.93
CA LYS A 131 -22.69 26.56 6.45
C LYS A 131 -21.68 25.68 7.21
N GLU A 132 -21.82 24.36 7.17
CA GLU A 132 -21.09 23.43 8.04
C GLU A 132 -20.01 22.68 7.26
N LYS A 133 -18.81 22.60 7.84
CA LYS A 133 -17.64 22.00 7.19
C LYS A 133 -17.56 20.51 7.55
N TYR A 134 -17.54 19.64 6.55
CA TYR A 134 -17.44 18.20 6.72
C TYR A 134 -16.15 17.66 6.08
N SER A 135 -15.61 16.56 6.62
CA SER A 135 -14.50 15.85 5.96
C SER A 135 -15.01 15.04 4.76
N THR A 136 -14.12 14.73 3.81
CA THR A 136 -14.45 13.93 2.61
C THR A 136 -15.07 12.59 2.99
N THR A 137 -14.51 11.93 4.00
CA THR A 137 -14.99 10.64 4.53
C THR A 137 -16.42 10.74 5.08
N PHE A 138 -16.75 11.82 5.80
CA PHE A 138 -18.07 12.02 6.38
C PHE A 138 -19.13 12.36 5.31
N SER A 139 -18.78 13.21 4.35
CA SER A 139 -19.64 13.50 3.19
C SER A 139 -19.87 12.26 2.32
N GLY A 140 -18.84 11.42 2.18
CA GLY A 140 -18.89 10.13 1.49
C GLY A 140 -19.87 9.16 2.14
N SER A 141 -19.75 8.93 3.44
CA SER A 141 -20.63 7.97 4.16
C SER A 141 -22.09 8.42 4.15
N LYS A 142 -22.34 9.73 4.29
CA LYS A 142 -23.69 10.30 4.20
C LYS A 142 -24.31 10.12 2.81
N THR A 143 -23.51 10.29 1.76
CA THR A 143 -23.96 10.09 0.37
C THR A 143 -24.24 8.61 0.11
N ALA A 144 -23.37 7.70 0.54
CA ALA A 144 -23.56 6.25 0.41
C ALA A 144 -24.87 5.80 1.06
N ARG A 145 -25.15 6.27 2.28
CA ARG A 145 -26.39 5.96 3.00
C ARG A 145 -27.62 6.52 2.28
N SER A 146 -27.53 7.73 1.74
CA SER A 146 -28.63 8.33 0.96
C SER A 146 -28.93 7.55 -0.32
N VAL A 147 -27.91 7.03 -1.00
CA VAL A 147 -28.08 6.20 -2.20
C VAL A 147 -28.69 4.85 -1.83
N GLN A 148 -28.21 4.21 -0.77
CA GLN A 148 -28.76 2.95 -0.27
C GLN A 148 -30.25 3.08 0.05
N MET A 149 -30.65 4.10 0.82
CA MET A 149 -32.07 4.38 1.12
C MET A 149 -32.88 4.70 -0.15
N GLY A 150 -32.29 5.43 -1.10
CA GLY A 150 -32.95 5.74 -2.37
C GLY A 150 -33.16 4.52 -3.26
N ARG A 151 -32.25 3.54 -3.23
CA ARG A 151 -32.40 2.25 -3.93
C ARG A 151 -33.40 1.35 -3.24
N ALA A 152 -33.34 1.24 -1.91
CA ALA A 152 -34.33 0.49 -1.13
C ALA A 152 -35.76 0.99 -1.38
N LYS A 153 -35.96 2.32 -1.43
CA LYS A 153 -37.28 2.91 -1.72
C LYS A 153 -37.78 2.64 -3.15
N ARG A 154 -36.89 2.45 -4.14
CA ARG A 154 -37.28 2.08 -5.52
C ARG A 154 -37.57 0.60 -5.67
N GLN A 155 -36.99 -0.24 -4.81
CA GLN A 155 -37.20 -1.68 -4.81
C GLN A 155 -38.41 -2.10 -3.95
N GLN A 156 -38.99 -1.18 -3.17
CA GLN A 156 -40.26 -1.40 -2.48
C GLN A 156 -41.40 -1.32 -3.51
N PRO A 157 -42.11 -2.41 -3.84
CA PRO A 157 -43.30 -2.34 -4.67
C PRO A 157 -44.37 -1.52 -3.93
N ASP A 158 -45.08 -0.65 -4.64
CA ASP A 158 -46.23 0.07 -4.11
C ASP A 158 -47.17 -0.94 -3.45
N ALA A 159 -47.31 -0.86 -2.13
CA ALA A 159 -48.33 -1.62 -1.43
C ALA A 159 -49.70 -1.18 -1.96
N PRO A 160 -50.62 -2.12 -2.29
CA PRO A 160 -51.93 -1.75 -2.79
C PRO A 160 -52.64 -0.88 -1.76
N ARG A 161 -53.09 0.30 -2.20
CA ARG A 161 -54.04 1.11 -1.44
C ARG A 161 -55.37 0.35 -1.45
N TYR A 162 -55.72 -0.22 -0.30
CA TYR A 162 -57.10 -0.61 0.00
C TYR A 162 -57.88 0.61 0.48
#